data_AF-A0A9D7CX06-F1
#
_entry.id   AF-A0A9D7CX06-F1
#
_cell.length_a   1.000
_cell.length_b   1.000
_cell.length_c   1.000
_cell.angle_alpha   90.00
_cell.angle_beta   90.00
_cell.angle_gamma   90.00
#
_symmetry.space_group_name_H-M   'P 1'
#
loop_
_entity.id
_entity.type
_entity.pdbx_description
1 polymer ?
#
loop_
_entity_poly.entity_id
_entity_poly.type
_entity_poly.pdbx_seq_one_letter_code
_entity_poly.pdbx_strand_id
1 'polypeptide(L)'
;MKIDRKLLPDSTARRRTESLRPPQVLRGLGKARRLAMLLAPRGRVLFAPVALLTLLLGCSSNDSFDSNQGAVGAGSAEVPAPRPLPSPQPCVLGAVRQCAVPHAGVGICASGTETCVPATASDSTRTAWGQCLGATVARAEVCNGLDDDCDGEVDEGIECRRDGGTD
;
A
#
# COMPACT_ATOMS: atom_id res chain seq x y z
N MET A 1 4.91 -2.46 -67.70
CA MET A 1 5.30 -2.59 -66.28
C MET A 1 5.62 -4.04 -66.01
N LYS A 2 6.91 -4.38 -65.88
CA LYS A 2 7.38 -5.73 -65.53
C LYS A 2 7.30 -5.88 -64.01
N ILE A 3 6.66 -6.94 -63.55
CA ILE A 3 6.61 -7.33 -62.13
C ILE A 3 7.73 -8.35 -61.94
N ASP A 4 8.89 -7.90 -61.46
CA ASP A 4 9.96 -8.80 -61.06
C ASP A 4 9.74 -9.26 -59.63
N ARG A 5 9.51 -10.57 -59.51
CA ARG A 5 9.20 -11.32 -58.30
C ARG A 5 10.51 -11.81 -57.68
N LYS A 6 10.58 -11.72 -56.35
CA LYS A 6 11.48 -12.45 -55.42
C LYS A 6 12.94 -12.02 -55.39
N LEU A 7 13.35 -11.45 -54.25
CA LEU A 7 14.57 -11.81 -53.53
C LEU A 7 14.26 -11.65 -52.02
N LEU A 8 14.08 -12.77 -51.33
CA LEU A 8 14.03 -12.83 -49.86
C LEU A 8 15.46 -12.76 -49.28
N PRO A 9 15.64 -12.24 -48.05
CA PRO A 9 16.94 -12.06 -47.43
C PRO A 9 17.59 -13.38 -46.97
N ASP A 10 18.91 -13.43 -47.18
CA ASP A 10 19.84 -14.51 -46.87
C ASP A 10 19.77 -14.93 -45.39
N SER A 11 19.45 -16.20 -45.16
CA SER A 11 19.31 -16.85 -43.87
C SER A 11 20.61 -17.56 -43.47
N THR A 12 21.73 -16.85 -43.38
CA THR A 12 23.01 -17.44 -42.96
C THR A 12 23.82 -16.56 -42.00
N ALA A 13 23.16 -15.88 -41.06
CA ALA A 13 23.85 -15.32 -39.88
C ALA A 13 24.05 -16.39 -38.81
N ARG A 14 25.19 -17.09 -38.88
CA ARG A 14 25.76 -17.96 -37.82
C ARG A 14 25.72 -17.22 -36.47
N ARG A 15 24.83 -17.61 -35.55
CA ARG A 15 24.95 -17.24 -34.13
C ARG A 15 26.18 -17.93 -33.57
N ARG A 16 27.21 -17.15 -33.23
CA ARG A 16 28.27 -17.59 -32.32
C ARG A 16 27.61 -17.84 -30.97
N THR A 17 27.59 -19.10 -30.54
CA THR A 17 27.31 -19.46 -29.15
C THR A 17 28.51 -19.00 -28.32
N GLU A 18 28.45 -17.77 -27.81
CA GLU A 18 29.38 -17.31 -26.79
C GLU A 18 29.14 -18.12 -25.52
N SER A 19 30.18 -18.88 -25.18
CA SER A 19 30.33 -19.67 -23.97
C SER A 19 30.11 -18.79 -22.73
N LEU A 20 28.96 -18.95 -22.09
CA LEU A 20 28.69 -18.41 -20.76
C LEU A 20 29.72 -19.00 -19.77
N ARG A 21 30.68 -18.17 -19.35
CA ARG A 21 31.46 -18.47 -18.14
C ARG A 21 30.57 -18.19 -16.93
N PRO A 22 30.43 -19.12 -15.98
CA PRO A 22 29.76 -18.83 -14.73
C PRO A 22 30.60 -17.84 -13.89
N PRO A 23 29.98 -16.89 -13.18
CA PRO A 23 30.67 -16.03 -12.22
C PRO A 23 31.18 -16.86 -11.04
N GLN A 24 32.45 -16.67 -10.69
CA GLN A 24 33.08 -17.27 -9.52
C GLN A 24 32.41 -16.73 -8.24
N VAL A 25 31.76 -17.62 -7.49
CA VAL A 25 31.13 -17.31 -6.21
C VAL A 25 32.23 -17.19 -5.14
N LEU A 26 32.63 -15.96 -4.82
CA LEU A 26 33.49 -15.69 -3.66
C LEU A 26 32.70 -15.94 -2.37
N ARG A 27 33.04 -17.05 -1.69
CA ARG A 27 32.60 -17.35 -0.33
C ARG A 27 33.39 -16.48 0.66
N GLY A 28 32.82 -15.36 1.06
CA GLY A 28 33.32 -14.53 2.15
C GLY A 28 32.69 -14.94 3.49
N LEU A 29 33.47 -15.61 4.34
CA LEU A 29 33.16 -15.78 5.76
C LEU A 29 33.23 -14.43 6.49
N GLY A 30 32.14 -14.03 7.16
CA GLY A 30 32.07 -12.78 7.92
C GLY A 30 31.18 -12.87 9.16
N LYS A 31 31.68 -13.60 10.17
CA LYS A 31 31.40 -13.50 11.62
C LYS A 31 30.05 -12.88 12.06
N ALA A 32 29.18 -13.75 12.54
CA ALA A 32 28.13 -13.42 13.48
C ALA A 32 28.70 -12.67 14.69
N ARG A 33 28.41 -11.37 14.80
CA ARG A 33 28.51 -10.64 16.06
C ARG A 33 27.09 -10.53 16.65
N ARG A 34 26.75 -11.50 17.49
CA ARG A 34 25.64 -11.40 18.44
C ARG A 34 26.03 -10.32 19.46
N LEU A 35 25.48 -9.12 19.32
CA LEU A 35 25.53 -8.11 20.39
C LEU A 35 24.23 -8.24 21.19
N ALA A 36 24.26 -9.12 22.19
CA ALA A 36 23.23 -9.25 23.20
C ALA A 36 23.73 -8.58 24.48
N MET A 37 23.43 -7.30 24.65
CA MET A 37 23.40 -6.53 25.91
C MET A 37 22.64 -5.24 25.55
N LEU A 38 21.48 -4.91 26.13
CA LEU A 38 21.36 -4.47 27.51
C LEU A 38 19.94 -4.75 28.03
N LEU A 39 19.89 -5.46 29.15
CA LEU A 39 18.77 -5.44 30.08
C LEU A 39 18.62 -4.02 30.65
N ALA A 40 17.42 -3.45 30.53
CA ALA A 40 16.98 -2.35 31.38
C ALA A 40 15.62 -2.71 32.00
N PRO A 41 15.59 -3.28 33.21
CA PRO A 41 14.38 -3.34 34.00
C PRO A 41 14.39 -2.16 34.99
N ARG A 42 13.31 -1.37 34.99
CA ARG A 42 12.65 -0.76 36.18
C ARG A 42 12.02 0.61 35.85
N GLY A 43 10.84 0.58 35.23
CA GLY A 43 9.86 1.65 35.35
C GLY A 43 8.65 1.12 36.11
N ARG A 44 8.70 1.11 37.45
CA ARG A 44 7.53 0.86 38.29
C ARG A 44 6.61 2.07 38.15
N VAL A 45 5.57 1.95 37.34
CA VAL A 45 4.45 2.88 37.39
C VAL A 45 3.68 2.55 38.68
N LEU A 46 3.76 3.45 39.66
CA LEU A 46 2.91 3.40 40.84
C LEU A 46 1.45 3.49 40.37
N PHE A 47 0.73 2.38 40.52
CA PHE A 47 -0.72 2.37 40.53
C PHE A 47 -1.19 3.14 41.76
N ALA A 48 -1.78 4.32 41.55
CA ALA A 48 -2.55 5.01 42.59
C ALA A 48 -3.93 4.31 42.70
N PRO A 49 -4.33 3.78 43.86
CA PRO A 49 -5.65 3.22 44.06
C PRO A 49 -6.58 4.33 44.57
N VAL A 50 -7.34 4.95 43.68
CA VAL A 50 -8.45 5.82 44.10
C VAL A 50 -9.66 5.52 43.22
N ALA A 51 -10.58 4.72 43.78
CA ALA A 51 -12.03 4.77 43.58
C ALA A 51 -12.65 3.37 43.73
N LEU A 52 -12.40 2.73 44.88
CA LEU A 52 -13.25 1.65 45.38
C LEU A 52 -14.20 2.25 46.43
N LEU A 53 -15.12 3.14 46.02
CA LEU A 53 -16.21 3.60 46.90
C LEU A 53 -17.36 4.29 46.14
N THR A 54 -18.08 3.58 45.27
CA THR A 54 -19.48 3.95 44.91
C THR A 54 -20.25 2.72 44.41
N LEU A 55 -20.45 1.73 45.29
CA LEU A 55 -21.59 0.81 45.17
C LEU A 55 -22.57 1.16 46.30
N LEU A 56 -23.87 1.06 45.99
CA LEU A 56 -25.05 1.31 46.82
C LEU A 56 -25.70 2.69 46.67
N LEU A 57 -26.41 2.92 45.56
CA LEU A 57 -27.80 3.42 45.54
C LEU A 57 -28.26 3.65 44.09
N GLY A 58 -29.31 2.93 43.68
CA GLY A 58 -30.25 3.40 42.66
C GLY A 58 -30.16 2.75 41.28
N CYS A 59 -30.93 1.67 41.09
CA CYS A 59 -31.56 1.46 39.79
C CYS A 59 -32.54 2.61 39.55
N SER A 60 -32.39 3.34 38.44
CA SER A 60 -33.53 4.03 37.82
C SER A 60 -33.39 3.86 36.31
N SER A 61 -34.14 2.91 35.77
CA SER A 61 -34.65 3.02 34.41
C SER A 61 -35.39 4.36 34.33
N ASN A 62 -35.10 5.17 33.30
CA ASN A 62 -36.09 5.96 32.57
C ASN A 62 -35.41 6.72 31.42
N ASP A 63 -36.01 6.52 30.25
CA ASP A 63 -35.84 7.27 29.01
C ASP A 63 -35.93 8.78 29.28
N SER A 64 -34.96 9.52 28.77
CA SER A 64 -35.11 10.96 28.49
C SER A 64 -34.31 11.25 27.25
N PHE A 65 -34.98 11.02 26.13
CA PHE A 65 -34.69 11.60 24.83
C PHE A 65 -34.66 13.13 25.00
N ASP A 66 -33.48 13.68 25.28
CA ASP A 66 -33.30 15.12 25.40
C ASP A 66 -33.36 15.73 24.00
N SER A 67 -34.54 16.27 23.69
CA SER A 67 -34.76 17.21 22.61
C SER A 67 -33.92 18.46 22.87
N ASN A 68 -32.66 18.44 22.44
CA ASN A 68 -31.87 19.65 22.36
C ASN A 68 -32.33 20.47 21.14
N GLN A 69 -33.49 21.12 21.29
CA GLN A 69 -33.86 22.30 20.53
C GLN A 69 -33.05 23.49 21.06
N GLY A 70 -31.74 23.45 20.83
CA GLY A 70 -30.85 24.60 20.92
C GLY A 70 -30.95 25.37 19.61
N ALA A 71 -31.56 26.55 19.67
CA ALA A 71 -31.62 27.50 18.57
C ALA A 71 -30.22 27.79 18.02
N VAL A 72 -29.87 27.21 16.88
CA VAL A 72 -28.74 27.67 16.07
C VAL A 72 -29.18 28.98 15.43
N GLY A 73 -28.67 30.08 15.98
CA GLY A 73 -28.70 31.36 15.28
C GLY A 73 -28.11 31.16 13.89
N ALA A 74 -28.75 31.76 12.89
CA ALA A 74 -28.23 31.89 11.54
C ALA A 74 -26.99 32.80 11.55
N GLY A 75 -25.90 32.31 12.14
CA GLY A 75 -24.56 32.73 11.79
C GLY A 75 -24.22 31.98 10.52
N SER A 76 -23.98 32.70 9.43
CA SER A 76 -23.25 32.17 8.29
C SER A 76 -21.93 31.62 8.82
N ALA A 77 -21.91 30.32 9.10
CA ALA A 77 -20.69 29.58 9.29
C ALA A 77 -20.00 29.63 7.94
N GLU A 78 -19.13 30.62 7.78
CA GLU A 78 -18.19 30.67 6.69
C GLU A 78 -17.40 29.37 6.79
N VAL A 79 -17.74 28.41 5.94
CA VAL A 79 -17.00 27.15 5.84
C VAL A 79 -15.56 27.57 5.59
N PRO A 80 -14.62 27.28 6.51
CA PRO A 80 -13.24 27.67 6.30
C PRO A 80 -12.82 27.06 4.98
N ALA A 81 -12.37 27.91 4.05
CA ALA A 81 -11.93 27.47 2.74
C ALA A 81 -10.98 26.27 2.93
N PRO A 82 -11.13 25.20 2.12
CA PRO A 82 -10.26 24.05 2.24
C PRO A 82 -8.82 24.55 2.20
N ARG A 83 -8.01 24.10 3.17
CA ARG A 83 -6.56 24.39 3.18
C ARG A 83 -6.03 24.11 1.76
N PRO A 84 -5.25 25.03 1.15
CA PRO A 84 -4.64 24.77 -0.14
C PRO A 84 -3.98 23.41 -0.07
N LEU A 85 -4.36 22.49 -0.98
CA LEU A 85 -3.72 21.19 -1.07
C LEU A 85 -2.21 21.42 -1.15
N PRO A 86 -1.39 20.63 -0.42
CA PRO A 86 0.05 20.76 -0.51
C PRO A 86 0.43 20.70 -1.99
N SER A 87 1.20 21.70 -2.44
CA SER A 87 1.69 21.74 -3.82
C SER A 87 2.36 20.41 -4.14
N PRO A 88 2.19 19.86 -5.37
CA PRO A 88 2.75 18.57 -5.71
C PRO A 88 4.25 18.63 -5.46
N GLN A 89 4.74 17.82 -4.52
CA GLN A 89 6.14 17.88 -4.14
C GLN A 89 7.01 17.61 -5.37
N PRO A 90 7.95 18.52 -5.70
CA PRO A 90 8.80 18.34 -6.86
C PRO A 90 9.60 17.05 -6.71
N CYS A 91 9.76 16.30 -7.81
CA CYS A 91 10.56 15.09 -7.84
C CYS A 91 12.04 15.45 -7.75
N VAL A 92 12.63 15.33 -6.56
CA VAL A 92 14.07 15.51 -6.35
C VAL A 92 14.74 14.14 -6.35
N LEU A 93 15.84 13.95 -7.08
CA LEU A 93 16.53 12.66 -7.19
C LEU A 93 16.73 11.99 -5.82
N GLY A 94 16.29 10.73 -5.70
CA GLY A 94 16.37 9.95 -4.48
C GLY A 94 15.27 10.23 -3.45
N ALA A 95 14.42 11.24 -3.65
CA ALA A 95 13.24 11.43 -2.82
C ALA A 95 12.32 10.21 -2.92
N VAL A 96 11.67 9.87 -1.82
CA VAL A 96 10.69 8.78 -1.74
C VAL A 96 9.35 9.38 -1.35
N ARG A 97 8.28 8.95 -2.01
CA ARG A 97 6.91 9.29 -1.60
C ARG A 97 6.01 8.07 -1.67
N GLN A 98 4.86 8.17 -1.00
CA GLN A 98 3.78 7.21 -1.16
C GLN A 98 3.11 7.41 -2.52
N CYS A 99 2.87 6.32 -3.23
CA CYS A 99 2.07 6.31 -4.44
C CYS A 99 0.73 5.63 -4.12
N ALA A 100 -0.36 6.33 -4.40
CA ALA A 100 -1.69 5.82 -4.18
C ALA A 100 -2.16 5.01 -5.40
N VAL A 101 -2.86 3.92 -5.12
CA VAL A 101 -3.66 3.17 -6.09
C VAL A 101 -5.14 3.41 -5.80
N PRO A 102 -6.05 3.25 -6.78
CA PRO A 102 -7.49 3.29 -6.50
C PRO A 102 -7.85 2.33 -5.36
N HIS A 103 -8.76 2.76 -4.48
CA HIS A 103 -9.25 1.99 -3.34
C HIS A 103 -8.17 1.41 -2.41
N ALA A 104 -7.01 2.07 -2.31
CA ALA A 104 -5.99 1.68 -1.34
C ALA A 104 -6.57 1.65 0.09
N GLY A 105 -6.42 0.50 0.77
CA GLY A 105 -6.99 0.24 2.09
C GLY A 105 -8.34 -0.47 2.07
N VAL A 106 -8.90 -0.76 0.90
CA VAL A 106 -10.07 -1.60 0.68
C VAL A 106 -9.61 -2.97 0.18
N GLY A 107 -10.20 -4.04 0.70
CA GLY A 107 -9.82 -5.40 0.34
C GLY A 107 -8.34 -5.69 0.48
N ILE A 108 -7.76 -6.28 -0.57
CA ILE A 108 -6.31 -6.52 -0.66
C ILE A 108 -5.51 -5.31 -1.15
N CYS A 109 -6.18 -4.25 -1.63
CA CYS A 109 -5.49 -3.14 -2.27
C CYS A 109 -4.68 -2.31 -1.28
N ALA A 110 -3.44 -2.04 -1.66
CA ALA A 110 -2.49 -1.32 -0.83
C ALA A 110 -1.70 -0.31 -1.65
N SER A 111 -1.47 0.88 -1.07
CA SER A 111 -0.55 1.86 -1.63
C SER A 111 0.89 1.38 -1.57
N GLY A 112 1.71 1.85 -2.50
CA GLY A 112 3.15 1.54 -2.53
C GLY A 112 4.01 2.75 -2.19
N THR A 113 5.31 2.62 -2.49
CA THR A 113 6.26 3.72 -2.48
C THR A 113 6.96 3.83 -3.82
N GLU A 114 7.24 5.06 -4.23
CA GLU A 114 8.01 5.34 -5.44
C GLU A 114 9.18 6.23 -5.11
N THR A 115 10.29 6.00 -5.81
CA THR A 115 11.51 6.79 -5.68
C THR A 115 11.66 7.67 -6.91
N CYS A 116 12.05 8.92 -6.69
CA CYS A 116 12.37 9.84 -7.77
C CYS A 116 13.70 9.44 -8.42
N VAL A 117 13.67 9.19 -9.73
CA VAL A 117 14.80 8.73 -10.52
C VAL A 117 15.02 9.64 -11.74
N PRO A 118 16.18 9.57 -12.41
CA PRO A 118 16.36 10.24 -13.70
C PRO A 118 15.28 9.76 -14.69
N ALA A 119 14.66 10.70 -15.38
CA ALA A 119 13.55 10.40 -16.29
C ALA A 119 14.00 9.56 -17.49
N THR A 120 15.27 9.65 -17.89
CA THR A 120 15.89 8.74 -18.85
C THR A 120 17.27 8.32 -18.35
N ALA A 121 17.75 7.17 -18.82
CA ALA A 121 19.08 6.67 -18.45
C ALA A 121 20.24 7.58 -18.91
N SER A 122 20.00 8.43 -19.91
CA SER A 122 21.02 9.32 -20.51
C SER A 122 20.89 10.78 -20.11
N ASP A 123 19.77 11.19 -19.49
CA ASP A 123 19.49 12.58 -19.14
C ASP A 123 19.16 12.70 -17.66
N SER A 124 20.12 13.18 -16.88
CA SER A 124 19.96 13.46 -15.45
C SER A 124 19.37 14.84 -15.16
N THR A 125 19.06 15.62 -16.20
CA THR A 125 18.48 16.97 -16.06
C THR A 125 16.99 16.90 -15.75
N ARG A 126 16.33 15.83 -16.20
CA ARG A 126 14.91 15.57 -15.94
C ARG A 126 14.77 14.44 -14.94
N THR A 127 13.85 14.63 -14.00
CA THR A 127 13.52 13.65 -12.97
C THR A 127 12.06 13.25 -13.10
N ALA A 128 11.75 12.01 -12.76
CA ALA A 128 10.40 11.50 -12.73
C ALA A 128 10.25 10.51 -11.57
N TRP A 129 9.05 10.43 -11.03
CA TRP A 129 8.73 9.39 -10.06
C TRP A 129 8.77 8.04 -10.76
N GLY A 130 9.48 7.09 -10.15
CA GLY A 130 9.66 5.76 -10.69
C GLY A 130 8.41 4.89 -10.56
N GLN A 131 8.62 3.57 -10.59
CA GLN A 131 7.54 2.62 -10.35
C GLN A 131 7.05 2.67 -8.90
N CYS A 132 5.75 2.46 -8.74
CA CYS A 132 5.10 2.29 -7.44
C CYS A 132 5.35 0.88 -6.91
N LEU A 133 6.40 0.72 -6.11
CA LEU A 133 6.82 -0.56 -5.55
C LEU A 133 6.01 -0.88 -4.30
N GLY A 134 5.62 -2.16 -4.16
CA GLY A 134 4.86 -2.65 -3.01
C GLY A 134 3.38 -2.32 -3.03
N ALA A 135 2.87 -1.69 -4.09
CA ALA A 135 1.44 -1.51 -4.25
C ALA A 135 0.74 -2.82 -4.65
N THR A 136 -0.44 -3.03 -4.11
CA THR A 136 -1.37 -4.08 -4.53
C THR A 136 -2.55 -3.40 -5.21
N VAL A 137 -2.73 -3.68 -6.49
CA VAL A 137 -3.79 -3.11 -7.32
C VAL A 137 -4.96 -4.08 -7.47
N ALA A 138 -6.13 -3.49 -7.70
CA ALA A 138 -7.35 -4.21 -8.05
C ALA A 138 -7.12 -5.19 -9.19
N ARG A 139 -7.68 -6.38 -9.06
CA ARG A 139 -7.70 -7.44 -10.06
C ARG A 139 -9.11 -8.03 -10.14
N ALA A 140 -9.36 -8.91 -11.11
CA ALA A 140 -10.64 -9.59 -11.17
C ALA A 140 -10.83 -10.51 -9.96
N GLU A 141 -12.05 -10.56 -9.44
CA GLU A 141 -12.46 -11.43 -8.34
C GLU A 141 -12.10 -12.90 -8.55
N VAL A 142 -11.61 -13.51 -7.48
CA VAL A 142 -11.38 -14.95 -7.38
C VAL A 142 -11.96 -15.40 -6.07
N CYS A 143 -12.74 -16.49 -6.08
CA CYS A 143 -13.35 -17.05 -4.88
C CYS A 143 -12.29 -17.53 -3.88
N ASN A 144 -11.82 -16.62 -3.04
CA ASN A 144 -10.73 -16.80 -2.10
C ASN A 144 -11.03 -16.16 -0.73
N GLY A 145 -12.21 -15.55 -0.57
CA GLY A 145 -12.63 -14.88 0.66
C GLY A 145 -11.99 -13.51 0.88
N LEU A 146 -11.42 -12.92 -0.18
CA LEU A 146 -10.83 -11.59 -0.20
C LEU A 146 -11.52 -10.76 -1.29
N ASP A 147 -11.52 -9.46 -1.06
CA ASP A 147 -11.93 -8.45 -2.03
C ASP A 147 -10.71 -8.13 -2.92
N ASP A 148 -10.68 -8.71 -4.13
CA ASP A 148 -9.57 -8.71 -5.07
C ASP A 148 -9.61 -7.47 -5.99
N ASP A 149 -10.80 -6.95 -6.27
CA ASP A 149 -11.05 -5.79 -7.12
C ASP A 149 -11.16 -4.46 -6.33
N CYS A 150 -11.23 -4.59 -5.01
CA CYS A 150 -11.21 -3.52 -4.02
C CYS A 150 -12.40 -2.57 -4.14
N ASP A 151 -13.56 -3.08 -4.53
CA ASP A 151 -14.81 -2.32 -4.58
C ASP A 151 -15.53 -2.27 -3.20
N GLY A 152 -15.10 -3.11 -2.25
CA GLY A 152 -15.61 -3.18 -0.88
C GLY A 152 -16.52 -4.38 -0.59
N GLU A 153 -16.86 -5.18 -1.60
CA GLU A 153 -17.54 -6.46 -1.45
C GLU A 153 -16.53 -7.62 -1.61
N VAL A 154 -16.86 -8.81 -1.11
CA VAL A 154 -15.94 -9.97 -1.14
C VAL A 154 -16.54 -11.05 -2.04
N ASP A 155 -15.74 -11.55 -2.98
CA ASP A 155 -16.09 -12.61 -3.92
C ASP A 155 -17.42 -12.31 -4.68
N GLU A 156 -17.65 -11.05 -5.07
CA GLU A 156 -18.86 -10.63 -5.78
C GLU A 156 -18.79 -10.94 -7.28
N GLY A 157 -19.94 -11.16 -7.90
CA GLY A 157 -19.99 -11.51 -9.33
C GLY A 157 -19.35 -12.86 -9.72
N ILE A 158 -18.78 -13.59 -8.76
CA ILE A 158 -18.22 -14.94 -8.92
C ILE A 158 -19.08 -15.97 -8.17
N GLU A 159 -19.42 -17.06 -8.85
CA GLU A 159 -20.04 -18.21 -8.19
C GLU A 159 -18.98 -19.00 -7.41
N CYS A 160 -18.81 -18.61 -6.15
CA CYS A 160 -18.12 -19.43 -5.17
C CYS A 160 -18.84 -20.77 -5.02
N ARG A 161 -18.26 -21.83 -5.60
CA ARG A 161 -18.73 -23.19 -5.36
C ARG A 161 -18.52 -23.53 -3.88
N ARG A 162 -19.56 -23.28 -3.08
CA ARG A 162 -19.65 -23.70 -1.69
C ARG A 162 -19.95 -25.19 -1.63
N ASP A 163 -19.14 -26.01 -2.28
CA ASP A 163 -19.26 -27.46 -2.15
C ASP A 163 -18.51 -27.87 -0.88
N GLY A 164 -19.02 -27.41 0.26
CA GLY A 164 -18.88 -28.09 1.54
C GLY A 164 -19.69 -29.38 1.56
N GLY A 165 -19.51 -30.23 0.54
CA GLY A 165 -20.09 -31.55 0.49
C GLY A 165 -19.25 -32.49 1.36
N THR A 166 -19.56 -32.54 2.66
CA THR A 166 -19.29 -33.74 3.45
C THR A 166 -20.40 -34.72 3.15
N ASP A 167 -20.06 -35.74 2.37
CA ASP A 167 -20.76 -37.02 2.27
C ASP A 167 -20.92 -37.71 3.64
#